data_AF-E5CBK6-F1
#
_entry.id   AF-E5CBK6-F1
#
_cell.length_a   1.000
_cell.length_b   1.000
_cell.length_c   1.000
_cell.angle_alpha   90.00
_cell.angle_beta   90.00
_cell.angle_gamma   90.00
#
_symmetry.space_group_name_H-M   'P 1'
#
loop_
_entity.id
_entity.type
_entity.pdbx_description
1 polymer ?
#
loop_
_entity_poly.entity_id
_entity_poly.type
_entity_poly.pdbx_seq_one_letter_code
_entity_poly.pdbx_strand_id
1 'polypeptide(L)'
;MTKKLYLPLLMAMVVALFSSCSKKMGELSADYFTVTPQVLEAVGGKVPATINGKFPEKYFNKKAVVEVTPVLKWNGGEAKGQPATFQGEKVEGNDQTISYKMGGSYTMKTSFDYVPEMAKSELYLEFKATIGKKVVTIPAVKIADGVISTSELVNNTLGNANPALGEDAFQRIIKEKHDANIMFLIQQANIRSSELKTAKEFNKEVANVNEAANKKISNIEVSAYASPDGGVSLNTTLAENREGNTTKMLSKDLKKAKIDAPIDAKYTAQDWEGFQELVSKSNIQDKELILRVIAMYQDPAQRESEIKNISAVYKELANTILPQLRRSRLTLNYEIIGKSDEEIAKLASSNPSELNVEELLYAATLTSDPAKQEVIYTQATKQFPNDYRGYNNLGKLAYQAGNIDKAESYFKKAASVNATPEVNMNLGLISLMKGDKAAAEAYFGKAAGTKELGESMGNLYIAQGQYERAVNSFGDSKTNSAALAQILAKDYNKAKNTLANVERPDAYTDYLMAVLGARTNNSSMVTSSLKSAVAKDSSLAKKAATDLEFAKFFTNADFMNIIK
;
A
#
# COMPACT_ATOMS: atom_id res chain seq x y z
N MET A 1 27.76 -43.10 -20.96
CA MET A 1 26.75 -43.97 -21.61
C MET A 1 26.39 -45.09 -20.65
N THR A 2 25.23 -45.04 -20.01
CA THR A 2 24.56 -46.21 -19.43
C THR A 2 23.10 -45.83 -19.18
N LYS A 3 22.20 -46.54 -19.85
CA LYS A 3 20.76 -46.28 -19.96
C LYS A 3 20.05 -46.67 -18.66
N LYS A 4 19.15 -45.81 -18.16
CA LYS A 4 18.14 -46.17 -17.16
C LYS A 4 17.06 -47.02 -17.83
N LEU A 5 16.85 -48.22 -17.31
CA LEU A 5 15.78 -49.13 -17.70
C LEU A 5 14.52 -48.75 -16.91
N TYR A 6 13.45 -48.38 -17.61
CA TYR A 6 12.10 -48.32 -17.06
C TYR A 6 11.59 -49.75 -16.87
N LEU A 7 11.29 -50.15 -15.64
CA LEU A 7 10.63 -51.41 -15.34
C LEU A 7 9.18 -51.11 -14.92
N PRO A 8 8.16 -51.62 -15.63
CA PRO A 8 6.79 -51.56 -15.15
C PRO A 8 6.66 -52.65 -14.07
N LEU A 9 6.50 -52.24 -12.80
CA LEU A 9 6.12 -53.19 -11.75
C LEU A 9 4.69 -53.64 -12.03
N LEU A 10 4.54 -54.89 -12.49
CA LEU A 10 3.28 -55.60 -12.50
C LEU A 10 2.66 -55.53 -11.08
N MET A 11 1.48 -54.94 -10.98
CA MET A 11 0.56 -55.19 -9.87
C MET A 11 0.20 -56.68 -9.88
N ALA A 12 0.88 -57.45 -9.03
CA ALA A 12 0.34 -58.71 -8.58
C ALA A 12 -0.87 -58.39 -7.69
N MET A 13 -2.07 -58.60 -8.23
CA MET A 13 -3.31 -58.68 -7.48
C MET A 13 -3.15 -59.79 -6.43
N VAL A 14 -2.82 -59.43 -5.19
CA VAL A 14 -3.01 -60.33 -4.05
C VAL A 14 -4.49 -60.28 -3.73
N VAL A 15 -5.25 -61.17 -4.36
CA VAL A 15 -6.62 -61.48 -3.95
C VAL A 15 -6.51 -62.16 -2.58
N ALA A 16 -6.65 -61.37 -1.51
CA ALA A 16 -6.88 -61.89 -0.18
C ALA A 16 -8.27 -62.55 -0.18
N LEU A 17 -8.28 -63.85 -0.44
CA LEU A 17 -9.41 -64.74 -0.21
C LEU A 17 -9.69 -64.80 1.30
N PHE A 18 -10.48 -63.85 1.81
CA PHE A 18 -11.10 -64.01 3.12
C PHE A 18 -12.30 -64.95 2.99
N SER A 19 -12.14 -66.12 3.59
CA SER A 19 -13.14 -67.12 3.88
C SER A 19 -14.37 -66.51 4.57
N SER A 20 -15.51 -66.72 3.91
CA SER A 20 -16.87 -67.00 4.43
C SER A 20 -17.13 -66.84 5.94
N CYS A 21 -18.24 -66.14 6.23
CA CYS A 21 -18.99 -66.08 7.50
C CYS A 21 -18.49 -65.12 8.60
N SER A 22 -18.73 -63.82 8.43
CA SER A 22 -19.25 -63.05 9.56
C SER A 22 -20.35 -62.08 9.13
N LYS A 23 -21.49 -62.11 9.82
CA LYS A 23 -22.60 -61.14 9.70
C LYS A 23 -22.23 -59.76 10.31
N LYS A 24 -20.94 -59.49 10.55
CA LYS A 24 -20.44 -58.34 11.29
C LYS A 24 -19.73 -57.39 10.33
N MET A 25 -20.12 -56.12 10.36
CA MET A 25 -19.38 -55.05 9.69
C MET A 25 -18.02 -54.93 10.39
N GLY A 26 -16.94 -55.26 9.68
CA GLY A 26 -15.57 -55.31 10.20
C GLY A 26 -14.72 -54.14 9.72
N GLU A 27 -13.40 -54.29 9.86
CA GLU A 27 -12.40 -53.30 9.41
C GLU A 27 -12.52 -52.98 7.91
N LEU A 28 -12.30 -51.71 7.57
CA LEU A 28 -12.27 -51.21 6.20
C LEU A 28 -10.83 -50.89 5.80
N SER A 29 -10.40 -51.35 4.63
CA SER A 29 -9.11 -50.95 4.05
C SER A 29 -9.09 -49.45 3.75
N ALA A 30 -7.92 -48.83 3.91
CA ALA A 30 -7.67 -47.46 3.45
C ALA A 30 -7.91 -47.29 1.94
N ASP A 31 -7.79 -48.35 1.13
CA ASP A 31 -8.03 -48.35 -0.32
C ASP A 31 -9.47 -47.99 -0.71
N TYR A 32 -10.40 -48.05 0.24
CA TYR A 32 -11.78 -47.63 0.03
C TYR A 32 -12.00 -46.12 0.15
N PHE A 33 -10.94 -45.37 0.47
CA PHE A 33 -11.00 -43.94 0.69
C PHE A 33 -9.95 -43.22 -0.14
N THR A 34 -10.35 -42.08 -0.70
CA THR A 34 -9.43 -41.14 -1.35
C THR A 34 -9.67 -39.76 -0.79
N VAL A 35 -8.60 -39.02 -0.57
CA VAL A 35 -8.64 -37.65 -0.04
C VAL A 35 -8.06 -36.70 -1.08
N THR A 36 -8.75 -35.58 -1.30
CA THR A 36 -8.29 -34.49 -2.16
C THR A 36 -8.20 -33.20 -1.35
N PRO A 37 -7.01 -32.57 -1.26
CA PRO A 37 -5.72 -33.05 -1.78
C PRO A 37 -5.21 -34.30 -1.05
N GLN A 38 -4.35 -35.10 -1.70
CA GLN A 38 -3.83 -36.36 -1.14
C GLN A 38 -2.91 -36.11 0.07
N VAL A 39 -2.11 -35.04 0.00
CA VAL A 39 -1.43 -34.44 1.16
C VAL A 39 -2.23 -33.21 1.52
N LEU A 40 -2.67 -33.09 2.77
CA LEU A 40 -3.50 -31.95 3.16
C LEU A 40 -2.66 -30.66 3.11
N GLU A 41 -3.34 -29.56 2.86
CA GLU A 41 -2.71 -28.24 2.74
C GLU A 41 -3.56 -27.21 3.46
N ALA A 42 -2.89 -26.30 4.18
CA ALA A 42 -3.54 -25.14 4.77
C ALA A 42 -3.82 -24.10 3.68
N VAL A 43 -5.02 -23.55 3.66
CA VAL A 43 -5.46 -22.51 2.75
C VAL A 43 -6.25 -21.49 3.57
N GLY A 44 -5.69 -20.29 3.72
CA GLY A 44 -6.34 -19.18 4.41
C GLY A 44 -6.70 -19.46 5.87
N GLY A 45 -5.85 -20.18 6.62
CA GLY A 45 -6.10 -20.57 8.01
C GLY A 45 -7.01 -21.78 8.19
N LYS A 46 -7.33 -22.50 7.10
CA LYS A 46 -8.18 -23.69 7.13
C LYS A 46 -7.50 -24.87 6.44
N VAL A 47 -7.87 -26.09 6.80
CA VAL A 47 -7.41 -27.33 6.15
C VAL A 47 -8.61 -27.98 5.45
N PRO A 48 -8.93 -27.57 4.21
CA PRO A 48 -10.04 -28.17 3.46
C PRO A 48 -9.65 -29.56 2.93
N ALA A 49 -10.58 -30.51 3.01
CA ALA A 49 -10.41 -31.84 2.43
C ALA A 49 -11.73 -32.35 1.84
N THR A 50 -11.64 -32.98 0.67
CA THR A 50 -12.74 -33.76 0.09
C THR A 50 -12.41 -35.24 0.20
N ILE A 51 -13.26 -35.99 0.89
CA ILE A 51 -13.09 -37.42 1.15
C ILE A 51 -14.11 -38.17 0.30
N ASN A 52 -13.65 -39.03 -0.60
CA ASN A 52 -14.52 -39.95 -1.32
C ASN A 52 -14.35 -41.34 -0.70
N GLY A 53 -15.42 -41.86 -0.09
CA GLY A 53 -15.45 -43.17 0.53
C GLY A 53 -16.31 -44.16 -0.24
N LYS A 54 -15.98 -45.44 -0.13
CA LYS A 54 -16.73 -46.54 -0.73
C LYS A 54 -16.98 -47.64 0.30
N PHE A 55 -18.24 -47.94 0.57
CA PHE A 55 -18.60 -49.19 1.23
C PHE A 55 -18.57 -50.33 0.20
N PRO A 56 -17.79 -51.41 0.44
CA PRO A 56 -17.67 -52.49 -0.52
C PRO A 56 -18.97 -53.30 -0.68
N GLU A 57 -19.03 -54.06 -1.78
CA GLU A 57 -20.09 -55.05 -1.98
C GLU A 57 -20.13 -56.04 -0.81
N LYS A 58 -21.34 -56.43 -0.41
CA LYS A 58 -21.61 -57.40 0.67
C LYS A 58 -21.06 -56.98 2.05
N TYR A 59 -20.79 -55.69 2.27
CA TYR A 59 -20.32 -55.16 3.55
C TYR A 59 -21.44 -54.53 4.39
N PHE A 60 -22.19 -53.58 3.82
CA PHE A 60 -23.12 -52.75 4.58
C PHE A 60 -24.39 -53.52 4.99
N ASN A 61 -24.52 -53.87 6.27
CA ASN A 61 -25.63 -54.72 6.72
C ASN A 61 -26.98 -54.03 6.50
N LYS A 62 -27.98 -54.77 6.01
CA LYS A 62 -29.30 -54.23 5.67
C LYS A 62 -30.00 -53.53 6.84
N LYS A 63 -29.71 -53.87 8.10
CA LYS A 63 -30.28 -53.24 9.29
C LYS A 63 -29.30 -52.29 10.00
N ALA A 64 -28.22 -51.91 9.34
CA ALA A 64 -27.20 -51.05 9.94
C ALA A 64 -27.50 -49.57 9.77
N VAL A 65 -27.07 -48.79 10.77
CA VAL A 65 -26.87 -47.35 10.67
C VAL A 65 -25.41 -47.08 11.02
N VAL A 66 -24.71 -46.34 10.15
CA VAL A 66 -23.29 -46.01 10.31
C VAL A 66 -23.12 -44.50 10.20
N GLU A 67 -22.68 -43.89 11.29
CA GLU A 67 -22.19 -42.50 11.31
C GLU A 67 -20.69 -42.52 11.03
N VAL A 68 -20.25 -41.75 10.03
CA VAL A 68 -18.85 -41.56 9.64
C VAL A 68 -18.42 -40.16 10.02
N THR A 69 -17.36 -40.02 10.80
CA THR A 69 -16.82 -38.72 11.26
C THR A 69 -15.37 -38.54 10.81
N PRO A 70 -15.03 -37.51 10.04
CA PRO A 70 -13.64 -37.15 9.77
C PRO A 70 -13.00 -36.54 11.03
N VAL A 71 -11.83 -37.05 11.42
CA VAL A 71 -11.10 -36.57 12.61
C VAL A 71 -9.63 -36.34 12.25
N LEU A 72 -9.20 -35.08 12.28
CA LEU A 72 -7.80 -34.72 12.12
C LEU A 72 -7.12 -34.77 13.49
N LYS A 73 -6.11 -35.62 13.65
CA LYS A 73 -5.44 -35.89 14.94
C LYS A 73 -3.99 -35.46 14.88
N TRP A 74 -3.46 -34.88 15.95
CA TRP A 74 -2.05 -34.56 16.12
C TRP A 74 -1.63 -34.80 17.56
N ASN A 75 -0.33 -34.68 17.85
CA ASN A 75 0.12 -34.81 19.23
C ASN A 75 -0.41 -33.66 20.09
N GLY A 76 -1.29 -33.98 21.05
CA GLY A 76 -1.89 -32.99 21.96
C GLY A 76 -3.29 -32.50 21.58
N GLY A 77 -3.89 -32.99 20.48
CA GLY A 77 -5.27 -32.59 20.13
C GLY A 77 -5.89 -33.32 18.94
N GLU A 78 -7.19 -33.08 18.76
CA GLU A 78 -7.95 -33.51 17.59
C GLU A 78 -8.99 -32.46 17.20
N ALA A 79 -9.34 -32.42 15.91
CA ALA A 79 -10.44 -31.63 15.37
C ALA A 79 -11.43 -32.54 14.62
N LYS A 80 -12.73 -32.38 14.86
CA LYS A 80 -13.78 -33.20 14.25
C LYS A 80 -14.53 -32.44 13.17
N GLY A 81 -14.70 -33.09 12.03
CA GLY A 81 -15.53 -32.62 10.93
C GLY A 81 -17.00 -32.92 11.18
N GLN A 82 -17.86 -32.45 10.28
CA GLN A 82 -19.28 -32.79 10.32
C GLN A 82 -19.48 -34.28 9.99
N PRO A 83 -20.22 -35.03 10.82
CA PRO A 83 -20.49 -36.44 10.55
C PRO A 83 -21.49 -36.59 9.40
N ALA A 84 -21.43 -37.75 8.72
CA ALA A 84 -22.44 -38.18 7.75
C ALA A 84 -22.97 -39.56 8.15
N THR A 85 -24.29 -39.73 8.09
CA THR A 85 -24.95 -40.98 8.46
C THR A 85 -25.43 -41.72 7.22
N PHE A 86 -25.22 -43.03 7.22
CA PHE A 86 -25.63 -43.95 6.16
C PHE A 86 -26.47 -45.06 6.77
N GLN A 87 -27.45 -45.56 6.01
CA GLN A 87 -28.38 -46.58 6.49
C GLN A 87 -28.49 -47.76 5.52
N GLY A 88 -28.83 -48.94 6.04
CA GLY A 88 -29.06 -50.14 5.25
C GLY A 88 -30.49 -50.21 4.71
N GLU A 89 -30.68 -51.04 3.68
CA GLU A 89 -31.96 -51.22 2.95
C GLU A 89 -33.21 -51.57 3.80
N LYS A 90 -33.03 -51.98 5.07
CA LYS A 90 -34.11 -52.37 6.01
C LYS A 90 -34.19 -51.45 7.24
N VAL A 91 -33.53 -50.29 7.20
CA VAL A 91 -33.68 -49.25 8.21
C VAL A 91 -34.72 -48.24 7.71
N GLU A 92 -35.68 -47.90 8.56
CA GLU A 92 -36.62 -46.81 8.30
C GLU A 92 -35.95 -45.48 8.69
N GLY A 93 -35.72 -44.60 7.73
CA GLY A 93 -35.02 -43.32 7.93
C GLY A 93 -34.77 -42.60 6.61
N ASN A 94 -34.25 -41.37 6.69
CA ASN A 94 -34.00 -40.50 5.54
C ASN A 94 -32.51 -40.38 5.16
N ASP A 95 -31.64 -41.16 5.82
CA ASP A 95 -30.20 -41.14 5.52
C ASP A 95 -29.91 -41.84 4.18
N GLN A 96 -28.72 -41.57 3.62
CA GLN A 96 -28.31 -42.20 2.37
C GLN A 96 -28.29 -43.72 2.53
N THR A 97 -29.09 -44.41 1.71
CA THR A 97 -29.22 -45.87 1.76
C THR A 97 -28.08 -46.55 0.98
N ILE A 98 -27.38 -47.49 1.61
CA ILE A 98 -26.30 -48.28 1.03
C ILE A 98 -26.78 -49.71 0.75
N SER A 99 -26.65 -50.17 -0.49
CA SER A 99 -27.06 -51.53 -0.84
C SER A 99 -26.09 -52.54 -0.25
N TYR A 100 -26.61 -53.57 0.43
CA TYR A 100 -25.77 -54.68 0.86
C TYR A 100 -25.13 -55.39 -0.34
N LYS A 101 -25.85 -55.57 -1.46
CA LYS A 101 -25.34 -56.32 -2.60
C LYS A 101 -24.29 -55.52 -3.38
N MET A 102 -24.58 -54.26 -3.67
CA MET A 102 -23.78 -53.42 -4.56
C MET A 102 -22.77 -52.51 -3.83
N GLY A 103 -22.87 -52.39 -2.50
CA GLY A 103 -22.14 -51.37 -1.75
C GLY A 103 -22.68 -49.97 -2.03
N GLY A 104 -21.85 -48.95 -1.84
CA GLY A 104 -22.19 -47.57 -2.16
C GLY A 104 -21.02 -46.62 -1.96
N SER A 105 -21.01 -45.54 -2.76
CA SER A 105 -20.01 -44.48 -2.66
C SER A 105 -20.62 -43.21 -2.07
N TYR A 106 -19.78 -42.41 -1.43
CA TYR A 106 -20.17 -41.13 -0.86
C TYR A 106 -19.01 -40.13 -0.92
N THR A 107 -19.35 -38.85 -0.83
CA THR A 107 -18.38 -37.75 -0.78
C THR A 107 -18.68 -36.89 0.45
N MET A 108 -17.66 -36.62 1.25
CA MET A 108 -17.70 -35.69 2.38
C MET A 108 -16.77 -34.51 2.10
N LYS A 109 -17.25 -33.30 2.34
CA LYS A 109 -16.39 -32.10 2.39
C LYS A 109 -16.21 -31.73 3.86
N THR A 110 -14.97 -31.60 4.28
CA THR A 110 -14.61 -31.16 5.63
C THR A 110 -13.62 -30.01 5.56
N SER A 111 -13.58 -29.20 6.61
CA SER A 111 -12.62 -28.11 6.77
C SER A 111 -12.34 -27.91 8.25
N PHE A 112 -11.06 -27.88 8.62
CA PHE A 112 -10.60 -27.69 9.99
C PHE A 112 -9.90 -26.34 10.14
N ASP A 113 -10.02 -25.69 11.29
CA ASP A 113 -9.16 -24.55 11.62
C ASP A 113 -7.71 -25.01 11.76
N TYR A 114 -6.80 -24.33 11.06
CA TYR A 114 -5.39 -24.68 11.12
C TYR A 114 -4.78 -24.28 12.47
N VAL A 115 -3.98 -25.18 13.05
CA VAL A 115 -3.05 -24.87 14.14
C VAL A 115 -1.66 -25.41 13.82
N PRO A 116 -0.57 -24.79 14.31
CA PRO A 116 0.80 -25.17 13.95
C PRO A 116 1.15 -26.66 14.16
N GLU A 117 0.57 -27.29 15.18
CA GLU A 117 0.79 -28.70 15.53
C GLU A 117 0.28 -29.66 14.45
N MET A 118 -0.62 -29.21 13.56
CA MET A 118 -1.12 -29.99 12.43
C MET A 118 -0.03 -30.32 11.38
N ALA A 119 1.16 -29.71 11.45
CA ALA A 119 2.29 -30.11 10.61
C ALA A 119 2.59 -31.63 10.72
N LYS A 120 2.35 -32.22 11.90
CA LYS A 120 2.42 -33.67 12.16
C LYS A 120 1.05 -34.22 12.58
N SER A 121 0.04 -34.04 11.72
CA SER A 121 -1.28 -34.64 11.90
C SER A 121 -1.51 -35.89 11.04
N GLU A 122 -2.59 -36.58 11.32
CA GLU A 122 -3.12 -37.68 10.52
C GLU A 122 -4.64 -37.54 10.44
N LEU A 123 -5.22 -37.72 9.26
CA LEU A 123 -6.68 -37.69 9.08
C LEU A 123 -7.23 -39.10 9.17
N TYR A 124 -8.20 -39.28 10.06
CA TYR A 124 -8.91 -40.53 10.28
C TYR A 124 -10.38 -40.41 9.90
N LEU A 125 -10.98 -41.53 9.50
CA LEU A 125 -12.43 -41.74 9.55
C LEU A 125 -12.77 -42.60 10.75
N GLU A 126 -13.58 -42.05 11.66
CA GLU A 126 -14.16 -42.77 12.78
C GLU A 126 -15.58 -43.21 12.44
N PHE A 127 -15.96 -44.38 12.94
CA PHE A 127 -17.23 -45.02 12.60
C PHE A 127 -18.01 -45.35 13.87
N LYS A 128 -19.26 -44.89 13.96
CA LYS A 128 -20.22 -45.40 14.94
C LYS A 128 -21.28 -46.21 14.21
N ALA A 129 -21.25 -47.52 14.37
CA ALA A 129 -22.18 -48.43 13.70
C ALA A 129 -23.13 -49.11 14.69
N THR A 130 -24.39 -49.23 14.30
CA THR A 130 -25.38 -50.05 15.00
C THR A 130 -26.06 -50.99 14.01
N ILE A 131 -26.42 -52.20 14.45
CA ILE A 131 -27.26 -53.13 13.69
C ILE A 131 -28.50 -53.42 14.54
N GLY A 132 -29.64 -52.82 14.19
CA GLY A 132 -30.79 -52.74 15.09
C GLY A 132 -30.39 -52.04 16.40
N LYS A 133 -30.49 -52.74 17.53
CA LYS A 133 -30.13 -52.20 18.86
C LYS A 133 -28.69 -52.48 19.30
N LYS A 134 -27.90 -53.21 18.50
CA LYS A 134 -26.55 -53.63 18.89
C LYS A 134 -25.51 -52.69 18.30
N VAL A 135 -24.62 -52.15 19.13
CA VAL A 135 -23.44 -51.40 18.68
C VAL A 135 -22.43 -52.37 18.05
N VAL A 136 -21.84 -51.97 16.93
CA VAL A 136 -20.79 -52.69 16.22
C VAL A 136 -19.58 -51.79 16.11
N THR A 137 -18.41 -52.31 16.48
CA THR A 137 -17.14 -51.60 16.37
C THR A 137 -16.58 -51.75 14.97
N ILE A 138 -16.33 -50.63 14.30
CA ILE A 138 -15.53 -50.56 13.08
C ILE A 138 -14.29 -49.73 13.44
N PRO A 139 -13.07 -50.28 13.31
CA PRO A 139 -11.83 -49.54 13.58
C PRO A 139 -11.75 -48.24 12.77
N ALA A 140 -11.13 -47.21 13.35
CA ALA A 140 -10.85 -45.98 12.62
C ALA A 140 -9.83 -46.23 11.50
N VAL A 141 -10.03 -45.59 10.36
CA VAL A 141 -9.17 -45.77 9.19
C VAL A 141 -8.40 -44.48 8.94
N LYS A 142 -7.07 -44.56 8.91
CA LYS A 142 -6.20 -43.46 8.48
C LYS A 142 -6.32 -43.27 6.97
N ILE A 143 -6.59 -42.05 6.52
CA ILE A 143 -6.87 -41.73 5.12
C ILE A 143 -6.00 -40.61 4.52
N ALA A 144 -5.29 -39.82 5.34
CA ALA A 144 -4.29 -38.85 4.87
C ALA A 144 -3.25 -38.51 5.94
N ASP A 145 -2.14 -37.92 5.51
CA ASP A 145 -0.97 -37.57 6.33
C ASP A 145 -0.68 -36.06 6.29
N GLY A 146 -0.43 -35.51 7.49
CA GLY A 146 0.02 -34.16 7.83
C GLY A 146 -0.65 -33.00 7.09
N VAL A 147 -0.12 -31.79 7.27
CA VAL A 147 -0.61 -30.58 6.60
C VAL A 147 0.58 -29.76 6.10
N ILE A 148 0.66 -29.54 4.79
CA ILE A 148 1.54 -28.52 4.20
C ILE A 148 1.02 -27.15 4.62
N SER A 149 1.84 -26.36 5.32
CA SER A 149 1.45 -25.09 5.94
C SER A 149 2.18 -23.87 5.37
N THR A 150 2.68 -23.99 4.15
CA THR A 150 3.44 -22.92 3.47
C THR A 150 2.67 -21.61 3.41
N SER A 151 1.35 -21.65 3.19
CA SER A 151 0.47 -20.47 3.20
C SER A 151 0.46 -19.71 4.53
N GLU A 152 0.64 -20.43 5.63
CA GLU A 152 0.62 -19.88 7.00
C GLU A 152 1.93 -19.17 7.35
N LEU A 153 2.96 -19.27 6.50
CA LEU A 153 4.16 -18.44 6.59
C LEU A 153 3.86 -16.95 6.40
N VAL A 154 2.66 -16.58 5.94
CA VAL A 154 2.23 -15.17 5.86
C VAL A 154 2.39 -14.46 7.21
N ASN A 155 2.15 -15.15 8.33
CA ASN A 155 2.30 -14.60 9.67
C ASN A 155 3.76 -14.24 9.99
N ASN A 156 4.72 -14.89 9.34
CA ASN A 156 6.14 -14.60 9.47
C ASN A 156 6.60 -13.57 8.44
N THR A 157 6.11 -13.64 7.21
CA THR A 157 6.52 -12.71 6.14
C THR A 157 5.94 -11.31 6.32
N LEU A 158 4.77 -11.20 6.99
CA LEU A 158 4.15 -9.94 7.39
C LEU A 158 5.05 -9.06 8.27
N GLY A 159 5.96 -9.65 9.05
CA GLY A 159 6.93 -8.88 9.84
C GLY A 159 7.83 -7.98 8.99
N ASN A 160 8.01 -8.31 7.71
CA ASN A 160 8.75 -7.50 6.74
C ASN A 160 7.85 -6.64 5.83
N ALA A 161 6.54 -6.62 6.10
CA ALA A 161 5.66 -5.72 5.37
C ALA A 161 6.09 -4.27 5.61
N ASN A 162 5.96 -3.41 4.60
CA ASN A 162 6.35 -2.01 4.69
C ASN A 162 5.17 -1.16 5.17
N PRO A 163 5.17 -0.64 6.42
CA PRO A 163 4.18 0.32 6.85
C PRO A 163 4.38 1.65 6.13
N ALA A 164 3.29 2.33 5.83
CA ALA A 164 3.29 3.62 5.15
C ALA A 164 3.94 4.69 6.02
N LEU A 165 4.79 5.50 5.40
CA LEU A 165 5.41 6.65 6.03
C LEU A 165 4.45 7.85 5.95
N GLY A 166 4.35 8.61 7.03
CA GLY A 166 3.86 9.98 6.95
C GLY A 166 4.99 10.85 6.42
N GLU A 167 4.96 11.11 5.11
CA GLU A 167 6.01 11.86 4.41
C GLU A 167 6.08 13.32 4.91
N ASP A 168 7.29 13.88 4.88
CA ASP A 168 7.46 15.32 4.97
C ASP A 168 7.02 16.00 3.66
N ALA A 169 6.72 17.28 3.76
CA ALA A 169 6.48 18.19 2.64
C ALA A 169 7.62 19.21 2.55
N PHE A 170 8.84 18.84 2.97
CA PHE A 170 9.96 19.78 3.02
C PHE A 170 10.34 20.23 1.61
N GLN A 171 10.41 21.54 1.45
CA GLN A 171 10.93 22.19 0.25
C GLN A 171 12.08 23.09 0.65
N ARG A 172 13.28 22.79 0.14
CA ARG A 172 14.45 23.63 0.42
C ARG A 172 14.34 25.00 -0.25
N ILE A 173 13.67 25.09 -1.39
CA ILE A 173 13.53 26.35 -2.12
C ILE A 173 12.04 26.64 -2.27
N ILE A 174 11.58 27.72 -1.62
CA ILE A 174 10.21 28.20 -1.71
C ILE A 174 10.21 29.46 -2.56
N LYS A 175 9.39 29.49 -3.62
CA LYS A 175 9.26 30.65 -4.49
C LYS A 175 8.18 31.58 -3.96
N GLU A 176 8.52 32.84 -3.81
CA GLU A 176 7.66 33.90 -3.30
C GLU A 176 7.64 35.09 -4.25
N LYS A 177 6.60 35.91 -4.14
CA LYS A 177 6.50 37.15 -4.90
C LYS A 177 5.90 38.30 -4.10
N HIS A 178 6.33 39.51 -4.42
CA HIS A 178 5.77 40.75 -3.88
C HIS A 178 5.38 41.69 -5.01
N ASP A 179 4.11 42.11 -5.03
CA ASP A 179 3.52 42.94 -6.08
C ASP A 179 3.29 44.38 -5.61
N ALA A 180 3.57 45.37 -6.45
CA ALA A 180 3.20 46.77 -6.26
C ALA A 180 2.71 47.40 -7.56
N ASN A 181 1.87 48.44 -7.49
CA ASN A 181 1.34 49.13 -8.68
C ASN A 181 1.68 50.62 -8.64
N ILE A 182 2.29 51.12 -9.72
CA ILE A 182 2.49 52.54 -9.99
C ILE A 182 1.33 53.02 -10.86
N MET A 183 0.51 53.95 -10.35
CA MET A 183 -0.71 54.39 -11.03
C MET A 183 -0.49 55.63 -11.90
N PHE A 184 -1.10 55.64 -13.08
CA PHE A 184 -0.99 56.72 -14.05
C PHE A 184 -2.33 57.43 -14.27
N LEU A 185 -2.27 58.73 -14.54
CA LEU A 185 -3.43 59.49 -14.99
C LEU A 185 -3.80 59.13 -16.44
N ILE A 186 -5.02 59.49 -16.82
CA ILE A 186 -5.52 59.31 -18.19
C ILE A 186 -4.56 59.96 -19.19
N GLN A 187 -4.21 59.23 -20.25
CA GLN A 187 -3.32 59.69 -21.32
C GLN A 187 -1.94 60.23 -20.86
N GLN A 188 -1.49 59.85 -19.66
CA GLN A 188 -0.16 60.23 -19.15
C GLN A 188 0.70 59.00 -18.90
N ALA A 189 2.01 59.15 -19.09
CA ALA A 189 3.02 58.12 -18.81
C ALA A 189 4.05 58.54 -17.75
N ASN A 190 3.98 59.78 -17.25
CA ASN A 190 4.90 60.28 -16.23
C ASN A 190 4.54 59.75 -14.84
N ILE A 191 5.54 59.33 -14.09
CA ILE A 191 5.37 58.89 -12.69
C ILE A 191 5.17 60.13 -11.82
N ARG A 192 4.06 60.19 -11.10
CA ARG A 192 3.72 61.32 -10.23
C ARG A 192 4.44 61.22 -8.89
N SER A 193 4.66 62.36 -8.23
CA SER A 193 5.28 62.39 -6.90
C SER A 193 4.54 61.55 -5.86
N SER A 194 3.22 61.40 -5.98
CA SER A 194 2.41 60.52 -5.11
C SER A 194 2.77 59.05 -5.24
N GLU A 195 3.11 58.60 -6.46
CA GLU A 195 3.47 57.20 -6.74
C GLU A 195 4.91 56.87 -6.35
N LEU A 196 5.77 57.88 -6.19
CA LEU A 196 7.14 57.67 -5.71
C LEU A 196 7.18 57.08 -4.30
N LYS A 197 6.12 57.22 -3.50
CA LYS A 197 6.01 56.55 -2.20
C LYS A 197 5.90 55.03 -2.39
N THR A 198 5.01 54.57 -3.26
CA THR A 198 4.83 53.15 -3.59
C THR A 198 6.12 52.55 -4.16
N ALA A 199 6.78 53.26 -5.07
CA ALA A 199 8.07 52.84 -5.61
C ALA A 199 9.15 52.69 -4.53
N LYS A 200 9.21 53.63 -3.57
CA LYS A 200 10.15 53.54 -2.44
C LYS A 200 9.85 52.36 -1.52
N GLU A 201 8.58 52.08 -1.23
CA GLU A 201 8.18 50.94 -0.41
C GLU A 201 8.55 49.61 -1.09
N PHE A 202 8.29 49.50 -2.40
CA PHE A 202 8.71 48.34 -3.19
C PHE A 202 10.23 48.17 -3.18
N ASN A 203 10.99 49.23 -3.42
CA ASN A 203 12.46 49.17 -3.39
C ASN A 203 13.02 48.83 -2.00
N LYS A 204 12.32 49.22 -0.93
CA LYS A 204 12.69 48.80 0.43
C LYS A 204 12.54 47.29 0.57
N GLU A 205 11.47 46.70 0.05
CA GLU A 205 11.29 45.25 0.08
C GLU A 205 12.33 44.53 -0.77
N VAL A 206 12.66 45.05 -1.96
CA VAL A 206 13.78 44.53 -2.77
C VAL A 206 15.09 44.54 -1.98
N ALA A 207 15.40 45.63 -1.27
CA ALA A 207 16.58 45.72 -0.42
C ALA A 207 16.56 44.71 0.74
N ASN A 208 15.42 44.58 1.44
CA ASN A 208 15.25 43.60 2.51
C ASN A 208 15.49 42.17 2.02
N VAL A 209 14.99 41.82 0.84
CA VAL A 209 15.18 40.49 0.23
C VAL A 209 16.63 40.29 -0.20
N ASN A 210 17.29 41.31 -0.75
CA ASN A 210 18.69 41.22 -1.15
C ASN A 210 19.66 41.10 0.05
N GLU A 211 19.33 41.72 1.19
CA GLU A 211 20.14 41.64 2.41
C GLU A 211 19.92 40.35 3.21
N ALA A 212 18.77 39.69 3.04
CA ALA A 212 18.45 38.47 3.76
C ALA A 212 19.34 37.31 3.30
N ALA A 213 20.13 36.75 4.22
CA ALA A 213 21.08 35.67 3.94
C ALA A 213 20.43 34.40 3.34
N ASN A 214 19.14 34.18 3.62
CA ASN A 214 18.38 33.01 3.17
C ASN A 214 17.40 33.35 2.04
N LYS A 215 17.57 34.48 1.35
CA LYS A 215 16.75 34.83 0.20
C LYS A 215 17.59 35.16 -1.02
N LYS A 216 17.03 34.91 -2.20
CA LYS A 216 17.67 35.23 -3.48
C LYS A 216 16.65 35.82 -4.43
N ILE A 217 16.95 37.02 -4.95
CA ILE A 217 16.14 37.63 -6.01
C ILE A 217 16.31 36.82 -7.29
N SER A 218 15.18 36.38 -7.86
CA SER A 218 15.17 35.70 -9.16
C SER A 218 15.16 36.74 -10.29
N ASN A 219 14.18 37.63 -10.25
CA ASN A 219 14.03 38.77 -11.17
C ASN A 219 13.03 39.78 -10.58
N ILE A 220 13.00 40.97 -11.19
CA ILE A 220 11.94 41.95 -10.99
C ILE A 220 11.22 42.16 -12.32
N GLU A 221 9.94 41.86 -12.38
CA GLU A 221 9.13 42.11 -13.57
C GLU A 221 8.50 43.50 -13.52
N VAL A 222 8.56 44.21 -14.65
CA VAL A 222 7.83 45.46 -14.88
C VAL A 222 6.81 45.19 -15.98
N SER A 223 5.53 45.16 -15.63
CA SER A 223 4.43 44.97 -16.57
C SER A 223 3.58 46.24 -16.65
N ALA A 224 3.73 47.02 -17.72
CA ALA A 224 3.00 48.27 -17.88
C ALA A 224 1.78 48.15 -18.79
N TYR A 225 0.72 48.88 -18.44
CA TYR A 225 -0.57 48.77 -19.08
C TYR A 225 -1.15 50.14 -19.42
N ALA A 226 -1.92 50.20 -20.51
CA ALA A 226 -2.90 51.25 -20.72
C ALA A 226 -4.34 50.72 -20.58
N SER A 227 -5.22 51.61 -20.14
CA SER A 227 -6.65 51.31 -20.04
C SER A 227 -7.25 51.23 -21.46
N PRO A 228 -8.23 50.36 -21.70
CA PRO A 228 -8.84 50.20 -23.02
C PRO A 228 -9.85 51.31 -23.35
N ASP A 229 -9.41 52.57 -23.36
CA ASP A 229 -10.26 53.76 -23.55
C ASP A 229 -9.70 54.84 -24.49
N GLY A 230 -8.50 54.63 -25.07
CA GLY A 230 -7.80 55.61 -25.92
C GLY A 230 -7.52 55.16 -27.36
N GLY A 231 -8.01 54.00 -27.79
CA GLY A 231 -7.63 53.38 -29.07
C GLY A 231 -6.24 52.72 -29.05
N VAL A 232 -6.06 51.70 -29.90
CA VAL A 232 -4.89 50.80 -29.87
C VAL A 232 -3.57 51.54 -30.02
N SER A 233 -3.42 52.42 -31.03
CA SER A 233 -2.15 53.10 -31.31
C SER A 233 -1.69 54.00 -30.15
N LEU A 234 -2.59 54.82 -29.60
CA LEU A 234 -2.29 55.69 -28.45
C LEU A 234 -1.94 54.85 -27.22
N ASN A 235 -2.71 53.79 -26.97
CA ASN A 235 -2.53 52.92 -25.83
C ASN A 235 -1.22 52.13 -25.88
N THR A 236 -0.78 51.71 -27.07
CA THR A 236 0.54 51.10 -27.27
C THR A 236 1.64 52.07 -26.85
N THR A 237 1.61 53.30 -27.37
CA THR A 237 2.60 54.33 -27.02
C THR A 237 2.56 54.68 -25.53
N LEU A 238 1.38 54.72 -24.90
CA LEU A 238 1.27 54.97 -23.46
C LEU A 238 1.85 53.83 -22.63
N ALA A 239 1.52 52.58 -22.97
CA ALA A 239 2.01 51.41 -22.23
C ALA A 239 3.54 51.28 -22.34
N GLU A 240 4.10 51.48 -23.54
CA GLU A 240 5.56 51.48 -23.77
C GLU A 240 6.26 52.60 -22.99
N ASN A 241 5.74 53.83 -23.02
CA ASN A 241 6.34 54.92 -22.25
C ASN A 241 6.24 54.71 -20.74
N ARG A 242 5.15 54.11 -20.25
CA ARG A 242 4.96 53.77 -18.83
C ARG A 242 5.93 52.70 -18.37
N GLU A 243 6.14 51.66 -19.18
CA GLU A 243 7.18 50.65 -18.96
C GLU A 243 8.53 51.36 -18.86
N GLY A 244 8.95 52.08 -19.91
CA GLY A 244 10.26 52.70 -19.96
C GLY A 244 10.53 53.69 -18.82
N ASN A 245 9.51 54.47 -18.40
CA ASN A 245 9.63 55.38 -17.27
C ASN A 245 9.76 54.63 -15.93
N THR A 246 9.00 53.55 -15.76
CA THR A 246 9.04 52.72 -14.55
C THR A 246 10.36 51.97 -14.45
N THR A 247 10.81 51.34 -15.54
CA THR A 247 12.08 50.63 -15.63
C THR A 247 13.25 51.57 -15.37
N LYS A 248 13.28 52.76 -15.98
CA LYS A 248 14.33 53.77 -15.71
C LYS A 248 14.39 54.19 -14.24
N MET A 249 13.23 54.41 -13.61
CA MET A 249 13.16 54.73 -12.18
C MET A 249 13.70 53.57 -11.34
N LEU A 250 13.22 52.35 -11.57
CA LEU A 250 13.62 51.15 -10.86
C LEU A 250 15.13 50.89 -11.01
N SER A 251 15.67 50.87 -12.23
CA SER A 251 17.10 50.65 -12.48
C SER A 251 17.98 51.69 -11.78
N LYS A 252 17.55 52.95 -11.72
CA LYS A 252 18.26 54.01 -10.99
C LYS A 252 18.29 53.73 -9.49
N ASP A 253 17.17 53.30 -8.92
CA ASP A 253 17.06 53.01 -7.50
C ASP A 253 17.87 51.77 -7.11
N LEU A 254 17.82 50.69 -7.90
CA LEU A 254 18.64 49.50 -7.69
C LEU A 254 20.14 49.81 -7.78
N LYS A 255 20.56 50.59 -8.80
CA LYS A 255 21.95 51.03 -8.94
C LYS A 255 22.42 51.85 -7.74
N LYS A 256 21.55 52.72 -7.20
CA LYS A 256 21.85 53.51 -6.00
C LYS A 256 21.97 52.62 -4.75
N ALA A 257 21.14 51.59 -4.64
CA ALA A 257 21.19 50.60 -3.57
C ALA A 257 22.31 49.56 -3.77
N LYS A 258 23.01 49.57 -4.91
CA LYS A 258 24.02 48.57 -5.30
C LYS A 258 23.46 47.15 -5.33
N ILE A 259 22.19 47.01 -5.72
CA ILE A 259 21.51 45.73 -5.88
C ILE A 259 21.62 45.34 -7.36
N ASP A 260 22.18 44.17 -7.62
CA ASP A 260 22.22 43.57 -8.94
C ASP A 260 21.08 42.55 -9.06
N ALA A 261 20.02 42.93 -9.77
CA ALA A 261 18.84 42.11 -9.98
C ALA A 261 18.41 42.19 -11.46
N PRO A 262 18.13 41.04 -12.11
CA PRO A 262 17.57 41.02 -13.45
C PRO A 262 16.22 41.75 -13.48
N ILE A 263 16.02 42.61 -14.49
CA ILE A 263 14.73 43.28 -14.71
C ILE A 263 14.15 42.78 -16.03
N ASP A 264 12.97 42.20 -15.96
CA ASP A 264 12.20 41.75 -17.11
C ASP A 264 11.04 42.71 -17.35
N ALA A 265 11.13 43.52 -18.40
CA ALA A 265 10.15 44.55 -18.67
C ALA A 265 9.30 44.22 -19.91
N LYS A 266 7.99 44.41 -19.78
CA LYS A 266 7.00 44.22 -20.85
C LYS A 266 5.88 45.24 -20.73
N TYR A 267 5.21 45.49 -21.84
CA TYR A 267 4.03 46.34 -21.87
C TYR A 267 2.88 45.68 -22.62
N THR A 268 1.66 46.07 -22.27
CA THR A 268 0.43 45.61 -22.94
C THR A 268 -0.45 46.83 -23.22
N ALA A 269 -0.73 47.06 -24.51
CA ALA A 269 -1.48 48.23 -24.95
C ALA A 269 -2.86 48.31 -24.29
N GLN A 270 -3.61 47.21 -24.27
CA GLN A 270 -4.95 47.17 -23.68
C GLN A 270 -5.09 45.95 -22.78
N ASP A 271 -5.15 46.18 -21.46
CA ASP A 271 -5.32 45.12 -20.45
C ASP A 271 -6.77 44.62 -20.41
N TRP A 272 -7.20 43.92 -21.47
CA TRP A 272 -8.56 43.40 -21.58
C TRP A 272 -8.84 42.30 -20.55
N GLU A 273 -7.84 41.49 -20.21
CA GLU A 273 -7.95 40.46 -19.17
C GLU A 273 -8.14 41.10 -17.79
N GLY A 274 -7.31 42.09 -17.43
CA GLY A 274 -7.47 42.84 -16.20
C GLY A 274 -8.78 43.65 -16.16
N PHE A 275 -9.24 44.18 -17.30
CA PHE A 275 -10.55 44.84 -17.39
C PHE A 275 -11.68 43.86 -17.08
N GLN A 276 -11.66 42.67 -17.68
CA GLN A 276 -12.63 41.61 -17.42
C GLN A 276 -12.62 41.20 -15.94
N GLU A 277 -11.44 40.98 -15.35
CA GLU A 277 -11.29 40.61 -13.95
C GLU A 277 -11.89 41.67 -13.01
N LEU A 278 -11.55 42.95 -13.20
CA LEU A 278 -12.05 44.04 -12.38
C LEU A 278 -13.57 44.23 -12.52
N VAL A 279 -14.12 44.14 -13.74
CA VAL A 279 -15.56 44.22 -13.98
C VAL A 279 -16.28 43.06 -13.27
N SER A 280 -15.78 41.83 -13.39
CA SER A 280 -16.39 40.65 -12.77
C SER A 280 -16.54 40.78 -11.24
N LYS A 281 -15.52 41.37 -10.59
CA LYS A 281 -15.46 41.60 -9.14
C LYS A 281 -16.19 42.88 -8.69
N SER A 282 -16.65 43.70 -9.62
CA SER A 282 -17.32 44.97 -9.32
C SER A 282 -18.82 44.81 -9.02
N ASN A 283 -19.40 45.90 -8.51
CA ASN A 283 -20.84 46.05 -8.28
C ASN A 283 -21.50 46.94 -9.36
N ILE A 284 -20.85 47.10 -10.51
CA ILE A 284 -21.36 47.93 -11.60
C ILE A 284 -22.69 47.38 -12.11
N GLN A 285 -23.64 48.28 -12.37
CA GLN A 285 -24.92 47.91 -12.97
C GLN A 285 -24.69 47.33 -14.37
N ASP A 286 -25.40 46.25 -14.70
CA ASP A 286 -25.31 45.59 -16.01
C ASP A 286 -23.91 45.04 -16.35
N LYS A 287 -23.08 44.68 -15.35
CA LYS A 287 -21.75 44.09 -15.56
C LYS A 287 -21.74 42.85 -16.47
N GLU A 288 -22.81 42.04 -16.43
CA GLU A 288 -22.96 40.86 -17.29
C GLU A 288 -23.04 41.23 -18.78
N LEU A 289 -23.62 42.38 -19.11
CA LEU A 289 -23.63 42.90 -20.48
C LEU A 289 -22.21 43.23 -20.93
N ILE A 290 -21.41 43.89 -20.08
CA ILE A 290 -20.02 44.23 -20.38
C ILE A 290 -19.18 42.96 -20.58
N LEU A 291 -19.30 41.98 -19.68
CA LEU A 291 -18.59 40.70 -19.80
C LEU A 291 -18.96 39.95 -21.08
N ARG A 292 -20.24 40.01 -21.50
CA ARG A 292 -20.69 39.44 -22.77
C ARG A 292 -20.07 40.15 -23.97
N VAL A 293 -19.99 41.48 -23.95
CA VAL A 293 -19.34 42.26 -25.03
C VAL A 293 -17.86 41.89 -25.17
N ILE A 294 -17.14 41.74 -24.05
CA ILE A 294 -15.73 41.29 -24.04
C ILE A 294 -15.59 39.91 -24.68
N ALA A 295 -16.48 38.97 -24.35
CA ALA A 295 -16.46 37.61 -24.88
C ALA A 295 -16.86 37.54 -26.36
N MET A 296 -17.81 38.36 -26.79
CA MET A 296 -18.43 38.30 -28.12
C MET A 296 -17.53 38.87 -29.21
N TYR A 297 -16.87 39.99 -28.96
CA TYR A 297 -15.99 40.62 -29.94
C TYR A 297 -14.55 40.22 -29.68
N GLN A 298 -13.77 39.95 -30.73
CA GLN A 298 -12.33 39.68 -30.62
C GLN A 298 -11.48 40.89 -31.03
N ASP A 299 -12.03 41.75 -31.90
CA ASP A 299 -11.37 42.98 -32.31
C ASP A 299 -11.35 44.01 -31.17
N PRO A 300 -10.17 44.51 -30.74
CA PRO A 300 -10.06 45.44 -29.64
C PRO A 300 -10.75 46.79 -29.88
N ALA A 301 -10.74 47.29 -31.12
CA ALA A 301 -11.39 48.56 -31.44
C ALA A 301 -12.92 48.44 -31.38
N GLN A 302 -13.46 47.31 -31.86
CA GLN A 302 -14.88 46.99 -31.74
C GLN A 302 -15.29 46.82 -30.27
N ARG A 303 -14.51 46.07 -29.46
CA ARG A 303 -14.76 45.95 -28.00
C ARG A 303 -14.87 47.31 -27.33
N GLU A 304 -13.89 48.18 -27.58
CA GLU A 304 -13.84 49.52 -27.01
C GLU A 304 -15.05 50.37 -27.41
N SER A 305 -15.42 50.36 -28.69
CA SER A 305 -16.59 51.08 -29.22
C SER A 305 -17.89 50.62 -28.57
N GLU A 306 -18.12 49.31 -28.52
CA GLU A 306 -19.35 48.74 -27.95
C GLU A 306 -19.48 49.02 -26.46
N ILE A 307 -18.38 48.95 -25.70
CA ILE A 307 -18.37 49.29 -24.27
C ILE A 307 -18.64 50.79 -24.06
N LYS A 308 -18.09 51.67 -24.91
CA LYS A 308 -18.33 53.13 -24.87
C LYS A 308 -19.79 53.48 -25.15
N ASN A 309 -20.48 52.69 -25.98
CA ASN A 309 -21.89 52.91 -26.32
C ASN A 309 -22.85 52.60 -25.16
N ILE A 310 -22.41 51.89 -24.12
CA ILE A 310 -23.19 51.63 -22.89
C ILE A 310 -23.16 52.87 -21.97
N SER A 311 -23.65 54.00 -22.47
CA SER A 311 -23.35 55.36 -21.98
C SER A 311 -23.44 55.59 -20.47
N ALA A 312 -24.46 55.08 -19.78
CA ALA A 312 -24.63 55.25 -18.34
C ALA A 312 -23.59 54.43 -17.54
N VAL A 313 -23.35 53.19 -17.97
CA VAL A 313 -22.40 52.26 -17.35
C VAL A 313 -20.95 52.65 -17.65
N TYR A 314 -20.69 53.21 -18.84
CA TYR A 314 -19.36 53.66 -19.22
C TYR A 314 -18.82 54.78 -18.31
N LYS A 315 -19.69 55.69 -17.83
CA LYS A 315 -19.28 56.71 -16.86
C LYS A 315 -18.81 56.09 -15.55
N GLU A 316 -19.50 55.06 -15.07
CA GLU A 316 -19.10 54.33 -13.87
C GLU A 316 -17.77 53.58 -14.10
N LEU A 317 -17.63 52.89 -15.23
CA LEU A 317 -16.38 52.23 -15.63
C LEU A 317 -15.20 53.22 -15.69
N ALA A 318 -15.40 54.39 -16.29
CA ALA A 318 -14.38 55.43 -16.42
C ALA A 318 -13.93 56.03 -15.09
N ASN A 319 -14.82 56.07 -14.09
CA ASN A 319 -14.53 56.61 -12.77
C ASN A 319 -13.95 55.55 -11.81
N THR A 320 -14.27 54.27 -12.00
CA THR A 320 -14.00 53.23 -11.00
C THR A 320 -13.05 52.13 -11.49
N ILE A 321 -13.18 51.67 -12.74
CA ILE A 321 -12.42 50.52 -13.27
C ILE A 321 -11.24 50.95 -14.12
N LEU A 322 -11.48 51.77 -15.14
CA LEU A 322 -10.44 52.21 -16.08
C LEU A 322 -9.24 52.88 -15.37
N PRO A 323 -9.41 53.68 -14.30
CA PRO A 323 -8.27 54.23 -13.57
C PRO A 323 -7.36 53.15 -12.96
N GLN A 324 -7.91 52.01 -12.52
CA GLN A 324 -7.14 50.90 -11.93
C GLN A 324 -6.30 50.13 -12.94
N LEU A 325 -6.62 50.25 -14.24
CA LEU A 325 -5.88 49.61 -15.34
C LEU A 325 -4.73 50.48 -15.86
N ARG A 326 -4.70 51.76 -15.51
CA ARG A 326 -3.61 52.68 -15.87
C ARG A 326 -2.47 52.48 -14.88
N ARG A 327 -1.72 51.39 -15.02
CA ARG A 327 -0.70 51.00 -14.04
C ARG A 327 0.55 50.44 -14.69
N SER A 328 1.64 50.49 -13.94
CA SER A 328 2.78 49.60 -14.10
C SER A 328 2.86 48.71 -12.87
N ARG A 329 2.71 47.40 -13.07
CA ARG A 329 2.83 46.40 -12.03
C ARG A 329 4.30 46.02 -11.90
N LEU A 330 4.83 46.18 -10.69
CA LEU A 330 6.13 45.71 -10.26
C LEU A 330 5.94 44.37 -9.56
N THR A 331 6.63 43.33 -9.98
CA THR A 331 6.64 42.02 -9.32
C THR A 331 8.06 41.65 -8.94
N LEU A 332 8.37 41.62 -7.65
CA LEU A 332 9.63 41.06 -7.15
C LEU A 332 9.44 39.55 -6.97
N ASN A 333 10.09 38.74 -7.80
CA ASN A 333 10.12 37.29 -7.60
C ASN A 333 11.41 36.89 -6.89
N TYR A 334 11.30 36.08 -5.84
CA TYR A 334 12.46 35.64 -5.07
C TYR A 334 12.26 34.24 -4.49
N GLU A 335 13.38 33.63 -4.13
CA GLU A 335 13.44 32.32 -3.50
C GLU A 335 13.80 32.49 -2.02
N ILE A 336 13.09 31.78 -1.13
CA ILE A 336 13.50 31.54 0.25
C ILE A 336 14.24 30.21 0.26
N ILE A 337 15.51 30.26 0.67
CA ILE A 337 16.42 29.13 0.77
C ILE A 337 16.38 28.61 2.20
N GLY A 338 15.84 27.40 2.37
CA GLY A 338 15.84 26.66 3.62
C GLY A 338 17.24 26.17 4.01
N LYS A 339 17.36 25.69 5.25
CA LYS A 339 18.60 25.16 5.83
C LYS A 339 19.21 24.03 4.98
N SER A 340 20.53 23.86 5.00
CA SER A 340 21.23 22.74 4.35
C SER A 340 20.95 21.38 5.04
N ASP A 341 21.30 20.26 4.39
CA ASP A 341 21.17 18.94 5.03
C ASP A 341 22.04 18.83 6.28
N GLU A 342 23.26 19.37 6.23
CA GLU A 342 24.20 19.40 7.35
C GLU A 342 23.66 20.24 8.51
N GLU A 343 23.04 21.39 8.20
CA GLU A 343 22.42 22.26 9.20
C GLU A 343 21.21 21.57 9.86
N ILE A 344 20.32 20.99 9.06
CA ILE A 344 19.13 20.27 9.55
C ILE A 344 19.54 19.08 10.41
N ALA A 345 20.46 18.24 9.93
CA ALA A 345 20.94 17.07 10.68
C ALA A 345 21.61 17.46 12.00
N LYS A 346 22.42 18.53 11.99
CA LYS A 346 23.05 19.07 13.21
C LYS A 346 21.99 19.54 14.19
N LEU A 347 21.06 20.40 13.75
CA LEU A 347 20.01 20.95 14.61
C LEU A 347 19.09 19.87 15.18
N ALA A 348 18.71 18.87 14.38
CA ALA A 348 17.90 17.74 14.84
C ALA A 348 18.54 17.01 16.04
N SER A 349 19.88 16.97 16.10
CA SER A 349 20.62 16.36 17.21
C SER A 349 20.92 17.31 18.37
N SER A 350 21.20 18.58 18.10
CA SER A 350 21.70 19.52 19.11
C SER A 350 20.65 20.49 19.64
N ASN A 351 19.76 20.98 18.78
CA ASN A 351 18.74 21.95 19.14
C ASN A 351 17.47 21.80 18.26
N PRO A 352 16.69 20.72 18.45
CA PRO A 352 15.60 20.38 17.54
C PRO A 352 14.44 21.38 17.59
N SER A 353 14.38 22.30 18.57
CA SER A 353 13.34 23.34 18.63
C SER A 353 13.51 24.47 17.61
N GLU A 354 14.65 24.52 16.91
CA GLU A 354 14.87 25.44 15.79
C GLU A 354 14.35 24.90 14.45
N LEU A 355 13.85 23.67 14.45
CA LEU A 355 13.32 23.01 13.27
C LEU A 355 11.80 23.02 13.29
N ASN A 356 11.19 23.36 12.16
CA ASN A 356 9.76 23.14 11.98
C ASN A 356 9.46 21.65 11.76
N VAL A 357 8.17 21.29 11.69
CA VAL A 357 7.76 19.89 11.54
C VAL A 357 8.29 19.26 10.25
N GLU A 358 8.28 19.99 9.12
CA GLU A 358 8.77 19.47 7.84
C GLU A 358 10.29 19.24 7.90
N GLU A 359 11.04 20.15 8.50
CA GLU A 359 12.48 20.00 8.70
C GLU A 359 12.82 18.84 9.64
N LEU A 360 12.06 18.60 10.71
CA LEU A 360 12.28 17.45 11.61
C LEU A 360 11.96 16.13 10.93
N LEU A 361 10.84 16.05 10.19
CA LEU A 361 10.47 14.83 9.47
C LEU A 361 11.48 14.53 8.36
N TYR A 362 11.91 15.56 7.63
CA TYR A 362 12.96 15.46 6.63
C TYR A 362 14.31 15.07 7.26
N ALA A 363 14.67 15.60 8.43
CA ALA A 363 15.89 15.22 9.14
C ALA A 363 15.99 13.71 9.41
N ALA A 364 14.86 13.05 9.67
CA ALA A 364 14.83 11.60 9.86
C ALA A 364 15.11 10.81 8.56
N THR A 365 14.88 11.40 7.39
CA THR A 365 15.22 10.81 6.09
C THR A 365 16.72 10.88 5.77
N LEU A 366 17.44 11.81 6.40
CA LEU A 366 18.90 11.99 6.23
C LEU A 366 19.73 10.90 6.92
N THR A 367 19.09 9.96 7.62
CA THR A 367 19.76 8.85 8.30
C THR A 367 19.03 7.52 8.07
N SER A 368 19.80 6.45 7.96
CA SER A 368 19.30 5.07 7.88
C SER A 368 19.33 4.33 9.22
N ASP A 369 19.75 5.00 10.30
CA ASP A 369 19.85 4.43 11.65
C ASP A 369 18.49 4.54 12.37
N PRO A 370 17.78 3.41 12.63
CA PRO A 370 16.46 3.42 13.24
C PRO A 370 16.44 4.08 14.63
N ALA A 371 17.54 3.98 15.40
CA ALA A 371 17.61 4.60 16.72
C ALA A 371 17.66 6.12 16.63
N LYS A 372 18.40 6.66 15.64
CA LYS A 372 18.41 8.11 15.38
C LYS A 372 17.05 8.58 14.86
N GLN A 373 16.42 7.82 13.97
CA GLN A 373 15.06 8.13 13.49
C GLN A 373 14.06 8.15 14.64
N GLU A 374 14.11 7.19 15.57
CA GLU A 374 13.24 7.16 16.75
C GLU A 374 13.42 8.41 17.62
N VAL A 375 14.66 8.85 17.84
CA VAL A 375 14.93 10.09 18.59
C VAL A 375 14.32 11.31 17.89
N ILE A 376 14.52 11.45 16.58
CA ILE A 376 14.01 12.59 15.81
C ILE A 376 12.48 12.61 15.79
N TYR A 377 11.83 11.50 15.47
CA TYR A 377 10.36 11.43 15.48
C TYR A 377 9.79 11.62 16.89
N THR A 378 10.48 11.15 17.94
CA THR A 378 10.08 11.45 19.32
C THR A 378 10.10 12.95 19.58
N GLN A 379 11.12 13.69 19.10
CA GLN A 379 11.13 15.15 19.21
C GLN A 379 10.00 15.79 18.41
N ALA A 380 9.70 15.30 17.20
CA ALA A 380 8.56 15.77 16.42
C ALA A 380 7.24 15.62 17.19
N THR A 381 6.99 14.49 17.86
CA THR A 381 5.77 14.31 18.68
C THR A 381 5.70 15.20 19.92
N LYS A 382 6.84 15.63 20.46
CA LYS A 382 6.89 16.53 21.62
C LYS A 382 6.63 17.98 21.22
N GLN A 383 7.22 18.41 20.11
CA GLN A 383 7.10 19.79 19.62
C GLN A 383 5.79 20.03 18.86
N PHE A 384 5.33 19.01 18.11
CA PHE A 384 4.16 19.07 17.26
C PHE A 384 3.17 17.95 17.63
N PRO A 385 2.57 17.99 18.84
CA PRO A 385 1.69 16.91 19.34
C PRO A 385 0.38 16.75 18.55
N ASN A 386 0.02 17.74 17.72
CA ASN A 386 -1.13 17.71 16.83
C ASN A 386 -0.77 17.29 15.39
N ASP A 387 0.47 16.86 15.14
CA ASP A 387 0.88 16.28 13.87
C ASP A 387 0.90 14.74 13.98
N TYR A 388 0.17 14.06 13.12
CA TYR A 388 0.04 12.59 13.17
C TYR A 388 1.32 11.88 12.69
N ARG A 389 2.14 12.53 11.84
CA ARG A 389 3.25 11.88 11.12
C ARG A 389 4.34 11.41 12.06
N GLY A 390 4.65 12.17 13.11
CA GLY A 390 5.60 11.75 14.13
C GLY A 390 5.18 10.44 14.81
N TYR A 391 3.92 10.34 15.23
CA TYR A 391 3.38 9.11 15.83
C TYR A 391 3.33 7.96 14.81
N ASN A 392 2.86 8.22 13.59
CA ASN A 392 2.81 7.21 12.54
C ASN A 392 4.20 6.64 12.23
N ASN A 393 5.21 7.50 12.12
CA ASN A 393 6.56 7.09 11.77
C ASN A 393 7.26 6.35 12.93
N LEU A 394 6.97 6.70 14.18
CA LEU A 394 7.35 5.88 15.34
C LEU A 394 6.67 4.50 15.32
N GLY A 395 5.40 4.43 14.92
CA GLY A 395 4.68 3.17 14.73
C GLY A 395 5.33 2.29 13.67
N LYS A 396 5.75 2.88 12.55
CA LYS A 396 6.50 2.20 11.49
C LYS A 396 7.82 1.62 12.01
N LEU A 397 8.62 2.39 12.75
CA LEU A 397 9.87 1.90 13.33
C LEU A 397 9.63 0.76 14.34
N ALA A 398 8.60 0.89 15.18
CA ALA A 398 8.22 -0.16 16.14
C ALA A 398 7.76 -1.45 15.43
N TYR A 399 7.03 -1.33 14.32
CA TYR A 399 6.60 -2.47 13.50
C TYR A 399 7.80 -3.18 12.90
N GLN A 400 8.74 -2.43 12.31
CA GLN A 400 9.98 -2.97 11.72
C GLN A 400 10.89 -3.62 12.77
N ALA A 401 10.83 -3.16 14.02
CA ALA A 401 11.51 -3.78 15.16
C ALA A 401 10.79 -5.04 15.69
N GLY A 402 9.67 -5.45 15.09
CA GLY A 402 8.84 -6.57 15.53
C GLY A 402 8.01 -6.29 16.80
N ASN A 403 8.00 -5.06 17.30
CA ASN A 403 7.23 -4.67 18.48
C ASN A 403 5.82 -4.22 18.09
N ILE A 404 4.98 -5.21 17.76
CA ILE A 404 3.63 -5.00 17.22
C ILE A 404 2.72 -4.24 18.19
N ASP A 405 2.81 -4.48 19.49
CA ASP A 405 1.99 -3.77 20.48
C ASP A 405 2.38 -2.29 20.59
N LYS A 406 3.68 -1.97 20.58
CA LYS A 406 4.16 -0.58 20.55
C LYS A 406 3.77 0.11 19.25
N ALA A 407 3.87 -0.59 18.11
CA ALA A 407 3.45 -0.10 16.81
C ALA A 407 1.96 0.26 16.80
N GLU A 408 1.10 -0.64 17.27
CA GLU A 408 -0.33 -0.40 17.40
C GLU A 408 -0.64 0.82 18.26
N SER A 409 0.02 0.96 19.42
CA SER A 409 -0.17 2.11 20.30
C SER A 409 0.13 3.43 19.60
N TYR A 410 1.23 3.48 18.83
CA TYR A 410 1.60 4.66 18.06
C TYR A 410 0.64 4.94 16.91
N PHE A 411 0.25 3.93 16.14
CA PHE A 411 -0.72 4.12 15.05
C PHE A 411 -2.10 4.54 15.57
N LYS A 412 -2.56 4.00 16.70
CA LYS A 412 -3.78 4.48 17.38
C LYS A 412 -3.65 5.92 17.83
N LYS A 413 -2.47 6.32 18.34
CA LYS A 413 -2.22 7.72 18.69
C LYS A 413 -2.23 8.62 17.46
N ALA A 414 -1.62 8.22 16.35
CA ALA A 414 -1.68 8.93 15.08
C ALA A 414 -3.13 9.08 14.60
N ALA A 415 -3.92 8.01 14.64
CA ALA A 415 -5.33 8.03 14.25
C ALA A 415 -6.19 8.96 15.12
N SER A 416 -5.86 9.10 16.41
CA SER A 416 -6.55 10.05 17.30
C SER A 416 -6.28 11.52 16.95
N VAL A 417 -5.18 11.80 16.27
CA VAL A 417 -4.82 13.13 15.77
C VAL A 417 -5.44 13.34 14.39
N ASN A 418 -5.13 12.45 13.45
CA ASN A 418 -5.71 12.43 12.11
C ASN A 418 -5.62 11.02 11.51
N ALA A 419 -6.77 10.43 11.17
CA ALA A 419 -6.85 9.11 10.56
C ALA A 419 -6.67 9.17 9.04
N THR A 420 -5.45 9.48 8.59
CA THR A 420 -5.11 9.54 7.15
C THR A 420 -5.09 8.17 6.48
N PRO A 421 -5.05 8.08 5.13
CA PRO A 421 -4.91 6.81 4.43
C PRO A 421 -3.72 5.96 4.92
N GLU A 422 -2.57 6.57 5.17
CA GLU A 422 -1.35 5.89 5.66
C GLU A 422 -1.58 5.28 7.05
N VAL A 423 -2.20 6.04 7.95
CA VAL A 423 -2.50 5.57 9.31
C VAL A 423 -3.49 4.43 9.29
N ASN A 424 -4.54 4.51 8.46
CA ASN A 424 -5.51 3.42 8.30
C ASN A 424 -4.82 2.17 7.73
N MET A 425 -3.96 2.32 6.71
CA MET A 425 -3.20 1.19 6.16
C MET A 425 -2.38 0.49 7.24
N ASN A 426 -1.67 1.27 8.07
CA ASN A 426 -0.84 0.75 9.13
C ASN A 426 -1.65 0.03 10.22
N LEU A 427 -2.83 0.54 10.58
CA LEU A 427 -3.76 -0.16 11.47
C LEU A 427 -4.33 -1.45 10.84
N GLY A 428 -4.50 -1.46 9.52
CA GLY A 428 -4.87 -2.65 8.76
C GLY A 428 -3.81 -3.74 8.84
N LEU A 429 -2.53 -3.38 8.72
CA LEU A 429 -1.40 -4.31 8.92
C LEU A 429 -1.37 -4.87 10.34
N ILE A 430 -1.59 -4.05 11.37
CA ILE A 430 -1.70 -4.52 12.75
C ILE A 430 -2.87 -5.51 12.91
N SER A 431 -4.03 -5.20 12.34
CA SER A 431 -5.21 -6.07 12.41
C SER A 431 -4.93 -7.41 11.75
N LEU A 432 -4.24 -7.40 10.60
CA LEU A 432 -3.84 -8.60 9.89
C LEU A 432 -2.82 -9.44 10.68
N MET A 433 -1.83 -8.80 11.30
CA MET A 433 -0.87 -9.46 12.22
C MET A 433 -1.54 -10.15 13.40
N LYS A 434 -2.68 -9.62 13.85
CA LYS A 434 -3.50 -10.21 14.93
C LYS A 434 -4.50 -11.25 14.42
N GLY A 435 -4.51 -11.54 13.12
CA GLY A 435 -5.43 -12.51 12.49
C GLY A 435 -6.83 -11.96 12.18
N ASP A 436 -7.11 -10.68 12.46
CA ASP A 436 -8.40 -10.05 12.16
C ASP A 436 -8.44 -9.55 10.71
N LYS A 437 -8.71 -10.49 9.81
CA LYS A 437 -8.79 -10.26 8.36
C LYS A 437 -9.91 -9.28 7.99
N ALA A 438 -11.01 -9.28 8.75
CA ALA A 438 -12.16 -8.43 8.48
C ALA A 438 -11.87 -6.97 8.85
N ALA A 439 -11.27 -6.74 10.03
CA ALA A 439 -10.81 -5.41 10.42
C ALA A 439 -9.71 -4.89 9.47
N ALA A 440 -8.77 -5.75 9.08
CA ALA A 440 -7.73 -5.40 8.12
C ALA A 440 -8.33 -4.90 6.79
N GLU A 441 -9.29 -5.64 6.23
CA GLU A 441 -9.99 -5.26 5.00
C GLU A 441 -10.72 -3.91 5.13
N ALA A 442 -11.41 -3.68 6.26
CA ALA A 442 -12.10 -2.42 6.52
C ALA A 442 -11.14 -1.22 6.62
N TYR A 443 -9.96 -1.41 7.23
CA TYR A 443 -8.91 -0.40 7.30
C TYR A 443 -8.27 -0.12 5.94
N PHE A 444 -7.93 -1.16 5.18
CA PHE A 444 -7.36 -1.01 3.85
C PHE A 444 -8.34 -0.32 2.88
N GLY A 445 -9.65 -0.53 3.03
CA GLY A 445 -10.67 0.21 2.28
C GLY A 445 -10.65 1.73 2.49
N LYS A 446 -10.02 2.21 3.58
CA LYS A 446 -9.84 3.64 3.90
C LYS A 446 -8.44 4.17 3.56
N ALA A 447 -7.58 3.33 2.99
CA ALA A 447 -6.18 3.63 2.71
C ALA A 447 -5.91 3.94 1.23
N ALA A 448 -6.95 4.29 0.46
CA ALA A 448 -6.82 4.58 -0.96
C ALA A 448 -5.82 5.73 -1.20
N GLY A 449 -4.97 5.56 -2.21
CA GLY A 449 -3.91 6.53 -2.56
C GLY A 449 -2.56 6.29 -1.88
N THR A 450 -2.50 5.44 -0.85
CA THR A 450 -1.22 5.07 -0.21
C THR A 450 -0.41 4.14 -1.12
N LYS A 451 0.89 4.44 -1.28
CA LYS A 451 1.81 3.72 -2.16
C LYS A 451 1.95 2.24 -1.79
N GLU A 452 2.01 1.93 -0.50
CA GLU A 452 2.19 0.57 0.04
C GLU A 452 0.88 -0.24 0.13
N LEU A 453 -0.26 0.31 -0.31
CA LEU A 453 -1.55 -0.36 -0.21
C LEU A 453 -1.59 -1.68 -0.98
N GLY A 454 -0.98 -1.72 -2.17
CA GLY A 454 -0.92 -2.94 -3.00
C GLY A 454 -0.22 -4.10 -2.29
N GLU A 455 0.87 -3.81 -1.58
CA GLU A 455 1.59 -4.78 -0.75
C GLU A 455 0.72 -5.25 0.42
N SER A 456 0.10 -4.32 1.14
CA SER A 456 -0.76 -4.61 2.29
C SER A 456 -1.98 -5.47 1.91
N MET A 457 -2.63 -5.14 0.80
CA MET A 457 -3.73 -5.95 0.23
C MET A 457 -3.24 -7.32 -0.26
N GLY A 458 -2.03 -7.40 -0.81
CA GLY A 458 -1.40 -8.67 -1.19
C GLY A 458 -1.27 -9.61 0.00
N ASN A 459 -0.84 -9.10 1.15
CA ASN A 459 -0.77 -9.86 2.39
C ASN A 459 -2.14 -10.37 2.85
N LEU A 460 -3.16 -9.52 2.80
CA LEU A 460 -4.54 -9.91 3.12
C LEU A 460 -5.02 -11.05 2.21
N TYR A 461 -4.74 -10.96 0.91
CA TYR A 461 -5.15 -11.98 -0.05
C TYR A 461 -4.44 -13.32 0.18
N ILE A 462 -3.16 -13.34 0.59
CA ILE A 462 -2.51 -14.59 1.04
C ILE A 462 -3.28 -15.17 2.23
N ALA A 463 -3.55 -14.34 3.25
CA ALA A 463 -4.27 -14.77 4.44
C ALA A 463 -5.70 -15.25 4.14
N GLN A 464 -6.30 -14.82 3.02
CA GLN A 464 -7.60 -15.29 2.53
C GLN A 464 -7.52 -16.48 1.56
N GLY A 465 -6.32 -16.98 1.24
CA GLY A 465 -6.13 -18.08 0.28
C GLY A 465 -6.26 -17.66 -1.20
N GLN A 466 -6.27 -16.36 -1.50
CA GLN A 466 -6.47 -15.80 -2.85
C GLN A 466 -5.12 -15.49 -3.52
N TYR A 467 -4.32 -16.51 -3.80
CA TYR A 467 -2.90 -16.33 -4.19
C TYR A 467 -2.70 -15.58 -5.52
N GLU A 468 -3.49 -15.86 -6.56
CA GLU A 468 -3.40 -15.13 -7.83
C GLU A 468 -3.71 -13.65 -7.65
N ARG A 469 -4.73 -13.34 -6.85
CA ARG A 469 -5.09 -11.96 -6.50
C ARG A 469 -3.99 -11.29 -5.68
N ALA A 470 -3.35 -12.04 -4.77
CA ALA A 470 -2.19 -11.57 -4.03
C ALA A 470 -1.03 -11.18 -4.96
N VAL A 471 -0.65 -12.07 -5.90
CA VAL A 471 0.43 -11.81 -6.87
C VAL A 471 0.16 -10.53 -7.68
N ASN A 472 -1.07 -10.34 -8.14
CA ASN A 472 -1.47 -9.12 -8.85
C ASN A 472 -1.38 -7.88 -7.96
N SER A 473 -1.82 -7.97 -6.70
CA SER A 473 -1.78 -6.87 -5.75
C SER A 473 -0.36 -6.44 -5.39
N PHE A 474 0.57 -7.40 -5.23
CA PHE A 474 1.98 -7.08 -4.97
C PHE A 474 2.67 -6.39 -6.15
N GLY A 475 2.23 -6.65 -7.38
CA GLY A 475 2.86 -6.11 -8.58
C GLY A 475 4.35 -6.45 -8.64
N ASP A 476 5.20 -5.41 -8.59
CA ASP A 476 6.65 -5.51 -8.63
C ASP A 476 7.33 -5.49 -7.24
N SER A 477 6.56 -5.55 -6.15
CA SER A 477 7.10 -5.59 -4.78
C SER A 477 8.11 -6.74 -4.60
N LYS A 478 9.24 -6.44 -3.95
CA LYS A 478 10.32 -7.40 -3.68
C LYS A 478 10.37 -7.74 -2.19
N THR A 479 9.32 -8.41 -1.72
CA THR A 479 9.15 -8.80 -0.31
C THR A 479 8.98 -10.30 -0.16
N ASN A 480 9.22 -10.80 1.06
CA ASN A 480 9.01 -12.21 1.39
C ASN A 480 7.55 -12.63 1.13
N SER A 481 6.58 -11.78 1.43
CA SER A 481 5.17 -12.06 1.16
C SER A 481 4.86 -12.14 -0.33
N ALA A 482 5.45 -11.25 -1.16
CA ALA A 482 5.28 -11.31 -2.60
C ALA A 482 5.84 -12.63 -3.16
N ALA A 483 7.01 -13.07 -2.67
CA ALA A 483 7.58 -14.36 -3.05
C ALA A 483 6.73 -15.54 -2.56
N LEU A 484 6.19 -15.48 -1.34
CA LEU A 484 5.27 -16.49 -0.81
C LEU A 484 4.03 -16.63 -1.70
N ALA A 485 3.39 -15.53 -2.07
CA ALA A 485 2.25 -15.54 -2.99
C ALA A 485 2.61 -16.20 -4.34
N GLN A 486 3.79 -15.89 -4.88
CA GLN A 486 4.29 -16.48 -6.14
C GLN A 486 4.57 -17.98 -6.00
N ILE A 487 5.14 -18.44 -4.89
CA ILE A 487 5.34 -19.87 -4.59
C ILE A 487 4.00 -20.61 -4.52
N LEU A 488 3.01 -20.02 -3.88
CA LEU A 488 1.67 -20.60 -3.73
C LEU A 488 0.90 -20.61 -5.06
N ALA A 489 1.08 -19.59 -5.90
CA ALA A 489 0.60 -19.51 -7.27
C ALA A 489 1.42 -20.36 -8.27
N LYS A 490 2.48 -21.03 -7.80
CA LYS A 490 3.39 -21.88 -8.59
C LYS A 490 4.20 -21.11 -9.66
N ASP A 491 4.34 -19.80 -9.53
CA ASP A 491 5.27 -18.99 -10.32
C ASP A 491 6.66 -18.98 -9.69
N TYR A 492 7.34 -20.12 -9.80
CA TYR A 492 8.63 -20.38 -9.15
C TYR A 492 9.77 -19.50 -9.70
N ASN A 493 9.72 -19.13 -10.97
CA ASN A 493 10.74 -18.28 -11.57
C ASN A 493 10.62 -16.84 -11.05
N LYS A 494 9.39 -16.30 -10.97
CA LYS A 494 9.17 -14.99 -10.38
C LYS A 494 9.51 -15.00 -8.89
N ALA A 495 9.10 -16.04 -8.14
CA ALA A 495 9.46 -16.20 -6.73
C ALA A 495 10.98 -16.15 -6.50
N LYS A 496 11.75 -16.88 -7.31
CA LYS A 496 13.21 -16.89 -7.23
C LYS A 496 13.80 -15.49 -7.42
N ASN A 497 13.34 -14.77 -8.45
CA ASN A 497 13.80 -13.42 -8.75
C ASN A 497 13.40 -12.44 -7.64
N THR A 498 12.19 -12.56 -7.10
CA THR A 498 11.70 -11.73 -6.00
C THR A 498 12.58 -11.91 -4.75
N LEU A 499 12.82 -13.15 -4.33
CA LEU A 499 13.65 -13.46 -3.15
C LEU A 499 15.09 -12.97 -3.29
N ALA A 500 15.67 -13.07 -4.48
CA ALA A 500 17.03 -12.59 -4.75
C ALA A 500 17.19 -11.06 -4.65
N ASN A 501 16.09 -10.30 -4.68
CA ASN A 501 16.08 -8.85 -4.69
C ASN A 501 15.34 -8.24 -3.48
N VAL A 502 15.10 -9.03 -2.42
CA VAL A 502 14.58 -8.49 -1.15
C VAL A 502 15.63 -7.58 -0.53
N GLU A 503 15.28 -6.31 -0.27
CA GLU A 503 16.23 -5.30 0.21
C GLU A 503 16.87 -5.67 1.57
N ARG A 504 16.07 -6.28 2.46
CA ARG A 504 16.49 -6.71 3.81
C ARG A 504 16.20 -8.20 3.98
N PRO A 505 17.05 -9.09 3.42
CA PRO A 505 16.80 -10.53 3.47
C PRO A 505 16.98 -11.06 4.90
N ASP A 506 16.00 -11.80 5.38
CA ASP A 506 15.97 -12.35 6.75
C ASP A 506 16.06 -13.88 6.73
N ALA A 507 15.74 -14.53 7.85
CA ALA A 507 15.72 -15.99 7.95
C ALA A 507 14.60 -16.61 7.09
N TYR A 508 13.47 -15.93 6.95
CA TYR A 508 12.33 -16.39 6.15
C TYR A 508 12.55 -16.19 4.65
N THR A 509 13.35 -15.22 4.21
CA THR A 509 13.80 -15.13 2.81
C THR A 509 14.52 -16.42 2.40
N ASP A 510 15.44 -16.90 3.23
CA ASP A 510 16.19 -18.13 2.99
C ASP A 510 15.32 -19.38 3.15
N TYR A 511 14.40 -19.39 4.12
CA TYR A 511 13.46 -20.50 4.30
C TYR A 511 12.53 -20.66 3.09
N LEU A 512 12.01 -19.55 2.55
CA LEU A 512 11.20 -19.58 1.31
C LEU A 512 12.01 -20.04 0.10
N MET A 513 13.30 -19.69 0.03
CA MET A 513 14.21 -20.23 -1.00
C MET A 513 14.41 -21.74 -0.84
N ALA A 514 14.47 -22.26 0.39
CA ALA A 514 14.51 -23.70 0.63
C ALA A 514 13.20 -24.39 0.20
N VAL A 515 12.04 -23.82 0.54
CA VAL A 515 10.71 -24.32 0.08
C VAL A 515 10.64 -24.33 -1.44
N LEU A 516 11.10 -23.27 -2.11
CA LEU A 516 11.21 -23.20 -3.57
C LEU A 516 12.10 -24.33 -4.12
N GLY A 517 13.25 -24.57 -3.48
CA GLY A 517 14.13 -25.69 -3.80
C GLY A 517 13.43 -27.03 -3.69
N ALA A 518 12.62 -27.24 -2.65
CA ALA A 518 11.88 -28.48 -2.45
C ALA A 518 10.81 -28.69 -3.53
N ARG A 519 10.02 -27.65 -3.84
CA ARG A 519 8.98 -27.68 -4.89
C ARG A 519 9.55 -27.83 -6.30
N THR A 520 10.80 -27.40 -6.52
CA THR A 520 11.52 -27.56 -7.80
C THR A 520 12.46 -28.78 -7.83
N ASN A 521 12.45 -29.62 -6.78
CA ASN A 521 13.31 -30.80 -6.63
C ASN A 521 14.82 -30.49 -6.75
N ASN A 522 15.25 -29.32 -6.30
CA ASN A 522 16.63 -28.87 -6.27
C ASN A 522 17.24 -29.07 -4.88
N SER A 523 17.82 -30.25 -4.63
CA SER A 523 18.39 -30.62 -3.33
C SER A 523 19.49 -29.68 -2.84
N SER A 524 20.30 -29.11 -3.75
CA SER A 524 21.37 -28.18 -3.38
C SER A 524 20.82 -26.84 -2.89
N MET A 525 19.75 -26.34 -3.55
CA MET A 525 19.05 -25.14 -3.11
C MET A 525 18.38 -25.34 -1.75
N VAL A 526 17.77 -26.51 -1.50
CA VAL A 526 17.17 -26.84 -0.19
C VAL A 526 18.22 -26.76 0.92
N THR A 527 19.33 -27.51 0.78
CA THR A 527 20.31 -27.62 1.87
C THR A 527 21.08 -26.32 2.10
N SER A 528 21.51 -25.63 1.03
CA SER A 528 22.22 -24.35 1.17
C SER A 528 21.35 -23.25 1.78
N SER A 529 20.10 -23.11 1.31
CA SER A 529 19.20 -22.07 1.79
C SER A 529 18.72 -22.36 3.21
N LEU A 530 18.37 -23.61 3.53
CA LEU A 530 17.94 -23.98 4.89
C LEU A 530 19.07 -23.80 5.91
N LYS A 531 20.32 -24.14 5.54
CA LYS A 531 21.48 -23.87 6.41
C LYS A 531 21.61 -22.37 6.71
N SER A 532 21.42 -21.51 5.71
CA SER A 532 21.45 -20.05 5.88
C SER A 532 20.30 -19.57 6.78
N ALA A 533 19.09 -20.09 6.57
CA ALA A 533 17.92 -19.78 7.38
C ALA A 533 18.15 -20.12 8.86
N VAL A 534 18.65 -21.34 9.15
CA VAL A 534 18.93 -21.81 10.51
C VAL A 534 20.06 -21.02 11.19
N ALA A 535 21.05 -20.56 10.42
CA ALA A 535 22.11 -19.70 10.96
C ALA A 535 21.57 -18.32 11.42
N LYS A 536 20.53 -17.80 10.76
CA LYS A 536 19.85 -16.55 11.13
C LYS A 536 18.82 -16.76 12.24
N ASP A 537 18.09 -17.87 12.21
CA ASP A 537 17.10 -18.27 13.22
C ASP A 537 17.12 -19.79 13.44
N SER A 538 17.74 -20.20 14.55
CA SER A 538 17.87 -21.63 14.90
C SER A 538 16.53 -22.35 15.11
N SER A 539 15.43 -21.63 15.36
CA SER A 539 14.11 -22.24 15.53
C SER A 539 13.60 -22.89 14.24
N LEU A 540 14.08 -22.42 13.08
CA LEU A 540 13.70 -22.94 11.76
C LEU A 540 14.18 -24.38 11.52
N ALA A 541 15.20 -24.86 12.24
CA ALA A 541 15.63 -26.26 12.20
C ALA A 541 14.49 -27.19 12.68
N LYS A 542 13.89 -26.85 13.83
CA LYS A 542 12.76 -27.60 14.41
C LYS A 542 11.53 -27.51 13.50
N LYS A 543 11.26 -26.36 12.91
CA LYS A 543 10.18 -26.18 11.94
C LYS A 543 10.37 -27.11 10.74
N ALA A 544 11.54 -27.05 10.09
CA ALA A 544 11.87 -27.86 8.92
C ALA A 544 11.86 -29.37 9.19
N ALA A 545 12.19 -29.81 10.41
CA ALA A 545 12.09 -31.22 10.83
C ALA A 545 10.65 -31.78 10.83
N THR A 546 9.66 -30.90 10.78
CA THR A 546 8.23 -31.26 10.79
C THR A 546 7.49 -30.79 9.54
N ASP A 547 8.14 -30.00 8.69
CA ASP A 547 7.53 -29.39 7.53
C ASP A 547 7.46 -30.39 6.36
N LEU A 548 6.25 -30.71 5.93
CA LEU A 548 6.03 -31.67 4.85
C LEU A 548 6.53 -31.20 3.49
N GLU A 549 6.81 -29.90 3.31
CA GLU A 549 7.52 -29.41 2.11
C GLU A 549 8.85 -30.17 1.91
N PHE A 550 9.50 -30.54 3.00
CA PHE A 550 10.80 -31.20 2.97
C PHE A 550 10.74 -32.73 3.12
N ALA A 551 9.55 -33.35 3.11
CA ALA A 551 9.40 -34.78 3.38
C ALA A 551 10.29 -35.68 2.49
N LYS A 552 10.51 -35.29 1.22
CA LYS A 552 11.38 -36.01 0.27
C LYS A 552 12.86 -35.97 0.65
N PHE A 553 13.27 -35.06 1.54
CA PHE A 553 14.64 -34.81 1.94
C PHE A 553 14.96 -35.36 3.34
N PHE A 554 14.00 -35.95 4.06
CA PHE A 554 14.23 -36.52 5.39
C PHE A 554 15.18 -37.73 5.42
N THR A 555 15.50 -38.30 4.26
CA THR A 555 16.54 -39.34 4.12
C THR A 555 17.89 -38.80 3.63
N ASN A 556 17.95 -37.50 3.28
CA ASN A 556 19.18 -36.85 2.84
C ASN A 556 20.05 -36.50 4.06
N ALA A 557 21.29 -36.99 4.09
CA ALA A 557 22.20 -36.80 5.22
C ALA A 557 22.54 -35.32 5.50
N ASP A 558 22.72 -34.50 4.46
CA ASP A 558 23.03 -33.08 4.60
C ASP A 558 21.83 -32.33 5.18
N PHE A 559 20.62 -32.62 4.71
CA PHE A 559 19.38 -32.07 5.29
C PHE A 559 19.24 -32.45 6.76
N MET A 560 19.39 -33.74 7.08
CA MET A 560 19.30 -34.24 8.45
C MET A 560 20.34 -33.61 9.39
N ASN A 561 21.52 -33.24 8.89
CA ASN A 561 22.52 -32.56 9.71
C ASN A 561 22.18 -31.09 9.98
N ILE A 562 21.37 -30.45 9.14
CA ILE A 562 20.93 -29.05 9.34
C ILE A 562 19.81 -28.98 10.40
N ILE A 563 18.92 -29.98 10.44
CA ILE A 563 17.73 -29.97 11.31
C ILE A 563 17.93 -30.65 12.68
N LYS A 564 19.14 -31.15 12.96
CA LYS A 564 19.50 -31.88 14.19
C LYS A 564 19.71 -30.97 15.40
#